data_AF-A0A9W5W6K4-F1
#
_entry.id   AF-A0A9W5W6K4-F1
#
_cell.length_a   1.000
_cell.length_b   1.000
_cell.length_c   1.000
_cell.angle_alpha   90.00
_cell.angle_beta   90.00
_cell.angle_gamma   90.00
#
_symmetry.space_group_name_H-M   'P 1'
#
loop_
_entity.id
_entity.type
_entity.pdbx_description
1 polymer ?
#
loop_
_entity_poly.entity_id
_entity_poly.type
_entity_poly.pdbx_seq_one_letter_code
_entity_poly.pdbx_strand_id
1 'polypeptide(L)' 'MPAIVGNIKILSVASSSIVQLGDAIVLSPRSTSKTFAGAGSFNTGDLPMTNNGVSLTNTMDNDVIDDTVKTF' A
#
# COMPACT_ATOMS: atom_id res chain seq x y z
N MET A 1 7.63 -29.35 -0.02
CA MET A 1 6.61 -30.41 0.00
C MET A 1 5.60 -30.12 -1.10
N PRO A 2 4.93 -31.13 -1.69
CA PRO A 2 3.90 -30.88 -2.69
C PRO A 2 2.71 -30.13 -2.05
N ALA A 3 2.35 -28.98 -2.61
CA ALA A 3 1.06 -28.36 -2.33
C ALA A 3 0.07 -28.76 -3.41
N ILE A 4 -0.91 -29.58 -3.04
CA ILE A 4 -2.07 -29.87 -3.86
C ILE A 4 -3.19 -28.99 -3.34
N VAL A 5 -3.72 -28.13 -4.22
CA VAL A 5 -4.74 -27.16 -3.86
C VAL A 5 -5.89 -27.27 -4.85
N GLY A 6 -7.11 -27.26 -4.33
CA GLY A 6 -8.33 -27.33 -5.12
C GLY A 6 -8.64 -26.01 -5.83
N ASN A 7 -9.92 -25.67 -5.94
CA ASN A 7 -10.35 -24.40 -6.50
C ASN A 7 -10.08 -23.25 -5.50
N ILE A 8 -9.28 -22.27 -5.92
CA ILE A 8 -9.02 -21.05 -5.15
C ILE A 8 -9.46 -19.84 -5.98
N LYS A 9 -10.22 -18.94 -5.35
CA LYS A 9 -10.54 -17.63 -5.91
C LYS A 9 -9.96 -16.54 -5.03
N ILE A 10 -8.96 -15.85 -5.54
CA ILE A 10 -8.36 -14.68 -4.89
C ILE A 10 -9.04 -13.45 -5.47
N LEU A 11 -9.73 -12.66 -4.63
CA LEU A 11 -10.49 -11.50 -5.07
C LEU A 11 -9.63 -10.23 -5.16
N SER A 12 -8.69 -10.06 -4.24
CA SER A 12 -7.69 -9.00 -4.30
C SER A 12 -6.54 -9.31 -3.35
N VAL A 13 -5.35 -8.84 -3.70
CA VAL A 13 -4.13 -8.95 -2.90
C VAL A 13 -3.55 -7.54 -2.82
N ALA A 14 -3.38 -7.04 -1.60
CA ALA A 14 -2.96 -5.66 -1.35
C ALA A 14 -1.43 -5.49 -1.52
N SER A 15 -0.93 -4.28 -1.30
CA SER A 15 0.50 -3.98 -1.33
C SER A 15 1.28 -4.85 -0.34
N SER A 16 2.48 -5.32 -0.72
CA SER A 16 3.32 -6.19 0.12
C SER A 16 2.65 -7.48 0.60
N SER A 17 1.95 -8.16 -0.30
CA SER A 17 1.28 -9.42 0.02
C SER A 17 1.76 -10.53 -0.91
N ILE A 18 1.94 -11.73 -0.37
CA ILE A 18 2.32 -12.92 -1.14
C ILE A 18 1.30 -14.02 -0.84
N VAL A 19 0.75 -14.62 -1.88
CA VAL A 19 -0.09 -15.82 -1.77
C VAL A 19 0.75 -17.01 -2.21
N GLN A 20 1.38 -17.68 -1.25
CA GLN A 20 2.18 -18.86 -1.52
C GLN A 20 1.42 -20.13 -1.13
N LEU A 21 1.45 -21.10 -2.04
CA LEU A 21 0.88 -22.43 -1.87
C LEU A 21 2.03 -23.43 -1.94
N GLY A 22 2.29 -24.11 -0.83
CA GLY A 22 3.46 -24.97 -0.66
C GLY A 22 4.57 -24.32 0.16
N ASP A 23 5.74 -24.93 0.15
CA ASP A 23 6.82 -24.52 1.04
C ASP A 23 7.44 -23.19 0.62
N ALA A 24 7.71 -22.36 1.62
CA ALA A 24 8.44 -21.12 1.50
C ALA A 24 9.62 -21.15 2.48
N ILE A 25 10.82 -20.80 2.01
CA ILE A 25 12.00 -20.76 2.89
C ILE A 25 12.19 -19.35 3.46
N VAL A 26 12.10 -18.30 2.63
CA VAL A 26 12.04 -16.92 3.09
C VAL A 26 11.12 -16.13 2.18
N LEU A 27 10.17 -15.41 2.78
CA LEU A 27 9.23 -14.51 2.13
C LEU A 27 9.32 -13.17 2.84
N SER A 28 9.78 -12.13 2.13
CA SER A 28 9.93 -10.80 2.69
C SER A 28 9.21 -9.79 1.81
N PRO A 29 7.86 -9.83 1.75
CA PRO A 29 7.15 -8.81 1.02
C PRO A 29 7.37 -7.47 1.70
N ARG A 30 7.50 -6.42 0.90
CA ARG A 30 7.71 -5.08 1.41
C ARG A 30 6.93 -4.07 0.60
N SER A 31 6.32 -3.12 1.30
CA SER A 31 5.66 -1.96 0.70
C SER A 31 5.99 -0.78 1.58
N THR A 32 6.38 0.29 0.92
CA THR A 32 6.39 1.62 1.50
C THR A 32 5.39 2.47 0.75
N SER A 33 4.68 3.34 1.46
CA SER A 33 3.78 4.29 0.84
C SER A 33 3.90 5.64 1.52
N LYS A 34 4.16 6.65 0.71
CA LYS A 34 4.24 8.06 1.10
C LYS A 34 3.04 8.76 0.53
N THR A 35 2.20 9.25 1.41
CA THR A 35 0.88 9.71 1.02
C THR A 35 0.65 11.09 1.59
N PHE A 36 0.69 12.09 0.72
CA PHE A 36 0.38 13.47 1.06
C PHE A 36 -1.00 13.83 0.50
N ALA A 37 -1.93 14.16 1.39
CA ALA A 37 -3.28 14.56 1.03
C ALA A 37 -3.46 16.07 1.22
N GLY A 38 -3.96 16.74 0.19
CA GLY A 38 -4.49 18.10 0.31
C GLY A 38 -5.96 18.14 0.67
N ALA A 39 -6.49 19.35 0.77
CA ALA A 39 -7.89 19.59 1.05
C ALA A 39 -8.75 18.94 -0.06
N GLY A 40 -9.54 17.93 0.32
CA GLY A 40 -10.42 17.15 -0.57
C GLY A 40 -9.81 15.91 -1.22
N SER A 41 -8.68 15.43 -0.66
CA SER A 41 -8.06 14.16 -1.07
C SER A 41 -8.72 12.94 -0.40
N PHE A 42 -8.47 11.75 -0.97
CA PHE A 42 -8.98 10.42 -0.54
C PHE A 42 -10.49 10.25 -0.43
N ASN A 43 -11.29 11.09 -1.09
CA ASN A 43 -12.71 10.84 -1.24
C ASN A 43 -12.94 9.57 -2.07
N THR A 44 -13.54 8.55 -1.46
CA THR A 44 -13.88 7.27 -2.12
C THR A 44 -15.40 7.05 -2.03
N GLY A 45 -16.07 6.94 -3.18
CA GLY A 45 -17.53 6.79 -3.28
C GLY A 45 -18.14 7.66 -4.38
N ASP A 46 -19.45 7.53 -4.64
CA ASP A 46 -20.19 8.37 -5.60
C ASP A 46 -20.83 9.58 -4.88
N LEU A 47 -20.79 10.75 -5.53
CA LEU A 47 -21.21 12.08 -5.04
C LEU A 47 -20.43 12.71 -3.85
N PRO A 48 -19.08 12.75 -3.84
CA PRO A 48 -18.34 13.51 -2.84
C PRO A 48 -18.44 15.04 -3.08
N MET A 49 -19.33 15.72 -2.37
CA MET A 49 -19.37 17.18 -2.29
C MET A 49 -18.26 17.69 -1.36
N THR A 50 -17.12 18.07 -1.91
CA THR A 50 -16.02 18.62 -1.10
C THR A 50 -15.83 20.11 -1.36
N ASN A 51 -16.14 20.93 -0.35
CA ASN A 51 -15.95 22.38 -0.39
C ASN A 51 -14.62 22.75 0.28
N ASN A 52 -13.55 22.87 -0.51
CA ASN A 52 -12.23 23.23 0.00
C ASN A 52 -11.95 24.72 -0.25
N GLY A 53 -11.67 25.47 0.81
CA GLY A 53 -11.39 26.92 0.73
C GLY A 53 -9.94 27.23 0.37
N VAL A 54 -8.96 26.74 1.16
CA VAL A 54 -7.52 26.88 0.89
C VAL A 54 -6.84 25.57 1.29
N SER A 55 -5.93 25.06 0.45
CA SER A 55 -5.11 23.87 0.74
C SER A 55 -3.64 24.23 0.75
N LEU A 56 -2.94 23.91 1.84
CA LEU A 56 -1.48 24.00 1.96
C LEU A 56 -0.95 22.61 2.33
N THR A 57 -0.69 21.77 1.32
CA THR A 57 -0.04 20.47 1.53
C THR A 57 1.47 20.68 1.60
N ASN A 58 1.95 21.17 2.75
CA ASN A 58 3.39 21.39 2.95
C ASN A 58 4.08 20.05 3.20
N THR A 59 4.63 19.45 2.16
CA THR A 59 5.42 18.20 2.21
C THR A 59 6.90 18.50 2.42
N MET A 60 7.21 19.48 3.27
CA MET A 60 8.58 19.91 3.58
C MET A 60 9.21 18.89 4.52
N ASP A 61 9.78 17.83 3.96
CA ASP A 61 10.63 16.90 4.68
C ASP A 61 12.10 17.30 4.53
N ASN A 62 12.82 17.42 5.65
CA ASN A 62 14.23 17.81 5.70
C ASN A 62 15.16 16.62 5.98
N ASP A 63 14.65 15.40 5.83
CA ASP A 63 15.37 14.13 5.82
C ASP A 63 15.82 13.76 4.38
N VAL A 64 17.04 13.23 4.22
CA VAL A 64 17.58 12.75 2.92
C VAL A 64 17.00 11.39 2.52
N ILE A 65 16.48 10.61 3.48
CA ILE A 65 15.98 9.25 3.26
C ILE A 65 14.64 9.02 3.95
N ASP A 66 13.59 9.50 3.30
CA ASP A 66 12.23 9.39 3.79
C ASP A 66 11.72 7.92 3.71
N ASP A 67 12.32 7.00 2.92
CA ASP A 67 11.78 5.62 2.71
C ASP A 67 12.85 4.51 2.61
N THR A 68 13.61 4.27 3.68
CA THR A 68 14.57 3.15 3.68
C THR A 68 13.89 1.82 3.97
N VAL A 69 13.64 1.04 2.94
CA VAL A 69 13.27 -0.37 3.09
C VAL A 69 14.54 -1.21 3.30
N LYS A 70 14.99 -1.35 4.56
CA LYS A 70 16.21 -2.10 4.90
C LYS A 70 16.07 -3.59 4.60
N THR A 71 16.76 -4.06 3.56
CA THR A 71 16.96 -5.49 3.26
C THR A 71 17.98 -6.06 4.22
N PHE A 72 17.60 -7.13 4.93
CA PHE A 72 18.52 -8.15 5.37
C PHE A 72 18.20 -9.42 4.59
#